data_AF-A0A956USQ3-F1
#
_entry.id   AF-A0A956USQ3-F1
#
_cell.length_a   1.000
_cell.length_b   1.000
_cell.length_c   1.000
_cell.angle_alpha   90.00
_cell.angle_beta   90.00
_cell.angle_gamma   90.00
#
_symmetry.space_group_name_H-M   'P 1'
#
loop_
_entity.id
_entity.type
_entity.pdbx_description
1 polymer ?
#
loop_
_entity_poly.entity_id
_entity_poly.type
_entity_poly.pdbx_seq_one_letter_code
_entity_poly.pdbx_strand_id
1 'polypeptide(L)' 'LISIAGGDISVEEALGTNAPLVNAIFAYDDSTGTWERYVPGAPDGVNTITTLEAGHVYWVYAKSPFTLVVPR' A
#
# COMPACT_ATOMS: atom_id res chain seq x y z
N LEU A 1 -25.79 9.49 0.58
CA LEU A 1 -24.88 9.15 1.69
C LEU A 1 -25.03 7.66 1.97
N ILE A 2 -23.96 6.88 1.78
CA ILE A 2 -23.86 5.52 2.30
C ILE A 2 -22.53 5.49 3.03
N SER A 3 -22.55 5.30 4.34
CA SER A 3 -21.37 4.99 5.14
C SER A 3 -21.19 3.48 5.16
N ILE A 4 -20.02 3.00 4.75
CA ILE A 4 -19.59 1.62 4.93
C ILE A 4 -18.24 1.65 5.65
N ALA A 5 -18.09 0.78 6.65
CA ALA A 5 -16.87 0.63 7.41
C ALA A 5 -15.89 -0.22 6.60
N GLY A 6 -14.86 0.41 6.02
CA GLY A 6 -13.76 -0.27 5.33
C GLY A 6 -12.64 -0.62 6.28
N GLY A 7 -12.29 -1.90 6.35
CA GLY A 7 -11.20 -2.41 7.16
C GLY A 7 -9.86 -2.42 6.40
N ASP A 8 -8.78 -2.41 7.16
CA ASP A 8 -7.42 -2.43 6.66
C ASP A 8 -7.10 -3.76 5.95
N ILE A 9 -6.27 -3.74 4.91
CA ILE A 9 -5.83 -4.93 4.14
C ILE A 9 -4.31 -5.04 4.12
N SER A 10 -3.76 -6.25 4.16
CA SER A 10 -2.31 -6.41 3.97
C SER A 10 -1.89 -5.97 2.56
N VAL A 11 -0.69 -5.41 2.42
CA VAL A 11 -0.16 -5.02 1.11
C VAL A 11 -0.06 -6.23 0.17
N GLU A 12 0.28 -7.39 0.70
CA GLU A 12 0.40 -8.64 -0.07
C GLU A 12 -0.94 -9.09 -0.65
N GLU A 13 -2.01 -9.02 0.14
CA GLU A 13 -3.35 -9.38 -0.31
C GLU A 13 -3.89 -8.36 -1.32
N ALA A 14 -3.67 -7.07 -1.08
CA ALA A 14 -4.09 -6.01 -2.00
C ALA A 14 -3.40 -6.12 -3.37
N LEU A 15 -2.11 -6.44 -3.38
CA LEU A 15 -1.35 -6.60 -4.62
C LEU A 15 -1.61 -7.94 -5.30
N GLY A 16 -1.72 -9.03 -4.54
CA GLY A 16 -1.90 -10.38 -5.07
C GLY A 16 -0.94 -10.69 -6.23
N THR A 17 -1.49 -11.16 -7.35
CA THR A 17 -0.72 -11.46 -8.57
C THR A 17 -0.11 -10.24 -9.26
N ASN A 18 -0.50 -9.03 -8.88
CA ASN A 18 0.01 -7.77 -9.43
C ASN A 18 1.27 -7.27 -8.70
N ALA A 19 1.71 -7.92 -7.61
CA ALA A 19 2.93 -7.51 -6.89
C ALA A 19 4.16 -7.31 -7.80
N PRO A 20 4.41 -8.14 -8.84
CA PRO A 20 5.53 -7.92 -9.76
C PRO A 20 5.41 -6.63 -10.59
N LEU A 21 4.20 -6.08 -10.77
CA LEU A 21 3.89 -4.87 -11.54
C LEU A 21 4.12 -3.58 -10.76
N VAL A 22 4.53 -3.67 -9.49
CA VAL A 22 4.81 -2.53 -8.62
C VAL A 22 6.31 -2.42 -8.37
N ASN A 23 6.85 -1.20 -8.43
CA ASN A 23 8.21 -0.89 -7.98
C ASN A 23 8.24 -0.61 -6.49
N ALA A 24 7.31 0.23 -6.02
CA ALA A 24 7.17 0.58 -4.62
C ALA A 24 5.78 1.17 -4.31
N ILE A 25 5.38 1.11 -3.05
CA ILE A 25 4.30 1.90 -2.47
C ILE A 25 4.92 2.82 -1.42
N PHE A 26 4.47 4.06 -1.36
CA PHE A 26 4.88 5.04 -0.36
C PHE A 26 3.69 5.60 0.38
N ALA A 27 3.91 5.98 1.63
CA ALA A 27 3.01 6.78 2.44
C ALA A 27 3.86 7.82 3.18
N TYR A 28 3.26 8.96 3.51
CA TYR A 28 3.91 9.99 4.32
C TYR A 28 3.25 10.00 5.69
N ASP A 29 4.04 9.80 6.73
CA ASP A 29 3.60 9.92 8.11
C ASP A 29 3.90 11.34 8.60
N ASP A 30 2.86 12.15 8.72
CA ASP A 30 2.95 13.53 9.20
C ASP A 30 3.31 13.62 10.70
N SER A 31 3.05 12.57 11.48
CA SER A 31 3.34 12.55 12.91
C SER A 31 4.84 12.43 13.19
N THR A 32 5.56 11.67 12.36
CA THR A 32 7.02 11.51 12.43
C THR A 32 7.76 12.36 11.41
N GLY A 33 7.07 12.88 10.41
CA GLY A 33 7.64 13.63 9.30
C GLY A 33 8.45 12.76 8.33
N THR A 34 8.15 11.46 8.25
CA THR A 34 8.95 10.48 7.51
C THR A 34 8.20 9.80 6.37
N TRP A 35 8.95 9.28 5.40
CA TRP A 35 8.40 8.45 4.33
C TRP A 35 8.42 6.99 4.72
N GLU A 36 7.26 6.38 4.63
CA GLU A 36 7.09 4.94 4.73
C GLU A 36 7.10 4.30 3.34
N ARG A 37 7.46 3.02 3.27
CA ARG A 37 7.53 2.31 2.00
C ARG A 37 7.21 0.82 2.08
N TYR A 38 6.79 0.30 0.94
CA TYR A 38 6.82 -1.12 0.60
C TYR A 38 7.51 -1.30 -0.75
N VAL A 39 8.43 -2.26 -0.84
CA VAL A 39 9.14 -2.65 -2.06
C VAL A 39 9.00 -4.17 -2.21
N PRO A 40 8.37 -4.68 -3.28
CA PRO A 40 8.25 -6.11 -3.51
C PRO A 40 9.63 -6.80 -3.55
N GLY A 41 9.78 -7.86 -2.75
CA GLY A 41 11.02 -8.65 -2.68
C GLY A 41 12.15 -8.00 -1.86
N ALA A 42 11.92 -6.85 -1.22
CA ALA A 42 12.88 -6.32 -0.25
C ALA A 42 12.85 -7.13 1.06
N PRO A 43 13.97 -7.20 1.81
CA PRO A 43 13.99 -7.83 3.13
C PRO A 43 13.01 -7.18 4.11
N ASP A 44 12.50 -7.95 5.07
CA ASP A 44 11.44 -7.53 6.01
C ASP A 44 11.74 -6.22 6.76
N GLY A 45 13.02 -5.95 7.06
CA GLY A 45 13.44 -4.70 7.73
C GLY A 45 13.46 -3.45 6.85
N VAL A 46 13.23 -3.57 5.54
CA VAL A 46 13.22 -2.46 4.59
C VAL A 46 11.82 -1.88 4.42
N ASN A 47 10.79 -2.72 4.54
CA ASN A 47 9.39 -2.34 4.36
C ASN A 47 8.81 -1.87 5.69
N THR A 48 8.23 -0.68 5.69
CA THR A 48 7.53 -0.10 6.86
C THR A 48 6.02 -0.09 6.66
N ILE A 49 5.55 -0.20 5.41
CA ILE A 49 4.12 -0.38 5.09
C ILE A 49 3.86 -1.87 4.92
N THR A 50 3.13 -2.46 5.86
CA THR A 50 2.66 -3.85 5.80
C THR A 50 1.16 -3.94 5.53
N THR A 51 0.44 -2.86 5.83
CA THR A 51 -1.01 -2.76 5.75
C THR A 51 -1.40 -1.47 5.02
N LEU A 52 -2.41 -1.56 4.14
CA LEU A 52 -3.10 -0.43 3.56
C LEU A 52 -4.33 -0.13 4.42
N GLU A 53 -4.27 0.97 5.15
CA GLU A 53 -5.28 1.39 6.11
C GLU A 53 -6.31 2.30 5.45
N ALA A 54 -7.56 2.16 5.88
CA ALA A 54 -8.63 3.03 5.39
C ALA A 54 -8.36 4.50 5.80
N GLY A 55 -8.61 5.43 4.88
CA GLY A 55 -8.40 6.87 5.12
C GLY A 55 -6.96 7.36 4.97
N HIS A 56 -6.00 6.47 4.70
CA HIS A 56 -4.61 6.84 4.42
C HIS A 56 -4.37 7.09 2.92
N VAL A 57 -3.38 7.95 2.64
CA VAL A 57 -2.97 8.29 1.27
C VAL A 57 -1.73 7.50 0.90
N TYR A 58 -1.80 6.76 -0.20
CA TYR A 58 -0.71 5.96 -0.73
C TYR A 58 -0.33 6.39 -2.14
N TRP A 59 0.96 6.43 -2.42
CA TRP A 59 1.51 6.60 -3.76
C TRP A 59 2.04 5.28 -4.27
N VAL A 60 1.54 4.84 -5.43
CA VAL A 60 1.97 3.59 -6.05
C VAL A 60 2.87 3.90 -7.24
N TYR A 61 4.15 3.52 -7.14
CA TYR A 61 5.07 3.57 -8.27
C TYR A 61 4.95 2.28 -9.08
N ALA A 62 4.12 2.30 -10.13
CA ALA A 62 3.84 1.14 -10.97
C ALA A 62 4.89 0.96 -12.08
N LYS A 63 5.21 -0.30 -12.41
CA LYS A 63 6.00 -0.69 -13.60
C LYS A 63 5.14 -0.76 -14.86
N SER A 64 3.87 -1.10 -14.71
CA SER A 64 2.92 -1.28 -15.80
C SER A 64 1.50 -1.01 -15.31
N PRO A 65 0.54 -0.70 -16.19
CA PRO A 65 -0.86 -0.50 -15.80
C PRO A 65 -1.44 -1.75 -15.12
N PHE A 66 -2.11 -1.57 -13.99
CA PHE A 66 -2.85 -2.62 -13.29
C PHE A 66 -4.00 -2.01 -12.49
N THR A 67 -4.86 -2.87 -11.95
CA THR A 67 -5.92 -2.46 -11.02
C THR A 67 -5.56 -2.91 -9.61
N LEU A 68 -5.53 -1.97 -8.67
CA LEU A 68 -5.42 -2.23 -7.25
C LEU A 68 -6.83 -2.23 -6.64
N VAL A 69 -7.21 -3.33 -6.00
CA VAL A 69 -8.49 -3.42 -5.28
C VAL A 69 -8.19 -3.29 -3.80
N VAL A 70 -8.63 -2.17 -3.21
CA VAL A 70 -8.56 -1.94 -1.77
C VAL A 70 -9.98 -2.08 -1.23
N PRO A 71 -10.22 -2.90 -0.18
CA PRO A 71 -11.52 -2.98 0.46
C PRO A 71 -11.92 -1.60 0.98
N ARG A 72 -13.22 -1.34 0.92
CA ARG A 72 -13.82 -0.01 1.04
C ARG A 72 -14.58 0.16 2.33
#